data_AF-A0A948D0Q1-F1
#
_entry.id   AF-A0A948D0Q1-F1
#
_cell.length_a   1.000
_cell.length_b   1.000
_cell.length_c   1.000
_cell.angle_alpha   90.00
_cell.angle_beta   90.00
_cell.angle_gamma   90.00
#
_symmetry.space_group_name_H-M   'P 1'
#
loop_
_entity.id
_entity.type
_entity.pdbx_description
1 polymer ?
#
loop_
_entity_poly.entity_id
_entity_poly.type
_entity_poly.pdbx_seq_one_letter_code
_entity_poly.pdbx_strand_id
1 'polypeptide(L)'
;MDEVIQKSIEQYCSDLKVPEDKREKVLMAVTNLTYERNQNVIALEKINDEEEKKKVVAKITEKDELIKEKITNILEGKEEEIHYDF
;
A
#
# COMPACT_ATOMS: atom_id res chain seq x y z
N MET A 1 -18.54 -3.85 7.54
CA MET A 1 -17.25 -3.33 7.04
C MET A 1 -16.41 -4.55 6.75
N ASP A 2 -15.92 -4.70 5.53
CA ASP A 2 -14.97 -5.76 5.23
C ASP A 2 -13.78 -5.62 6.18
N GLU A 3 -13.29 -6.75 6.69
CA GLU A 3 -12.22 -6.79 7.66
C GLU A 3 -10.94 -6.24 7.01
N VAL A 4 -10.40 -5.16 7.59
CA VAL A 4 -9.19 -4.53 7.08
C VAL A 4 -8.00 -5.39 7.51
N ILE A 5 -7.61 -6.33 6.65
CA ILE A 5 -6.51 -7.27 6.89
C ILE A 5 -5.20 -6.77 6.28
N GLN A 6 -4.08 -7.29 6.77
CA GLN A 6 -2.75 -7.06 6.17
C GLN A 6 -2.71 -7.54 4.71
N LYS A 7 -1.94 -6.83 3.88
CA LYS A 7 -1.86 -7.09 2.44
C LYS A 7 -0.41 -7.13 1.98
N SER A 8 -0.06 -8.13 1.17
CA SER A 8 1.28 -8.30 0.60
C SER A 8 1.41 -7.58 -0.74
N ILE A 9 2.65 -7.30 -1.15
CA ILE A 9 2.94 -6.67 -2.44
C ILE A 9 2.48 -7.58 -3.58
N GLU A 10 2.64 -8.90 -3.45
CA GLU A 10 2.16 -9.89 -4.42
C GLU A 10 0.63 -9.84 -4.59
N GLN A 11 -0.11 -9.57 -3.52
CA GLN A 11 -1.57 -9.38 -3.62
C GLN A 11 -1.90 -8.12 -4.43
N TYR A 12 -1.22 -6.99 -4.21
CA TYR A 12 -1.41 -5.81 -5.06
C TYR A 12 -1.00 -6.08 -6.52
N CYS A 13 0.12 -6.76 -6.75
CA CYS A 13 0.57 -7.15 -8.08
C CYS A 13 -0.45 -8.05 -8.79
N SER A 14 -1.07 -8.97 -8.06
CA SER A 14 -2.09 -9.88 -8.60
C SER A 14 -3.36 -9.13 -8.96
N ASP A 15 -3.85 -8.26 -8.06
CA ASP A 15 -5.07 -7.47 -8.27
C ASP A 15 -4.95 -6.53 -9.47
N LEU A 16 -3.78 -5.89 -9.63
CA LEU A 16 -3.50 -4.94 -10.71
C LEU A 16 -2.89 -5.59 -11.95
N LYS A 17 -2.77 -6.93 -11.98
CA LYS A 17 -2.21 -7.71 -13.10
C LYS A 17 -0.83 -7.20 -13.54
N VAL A 18 0.04 -6.94 -12.57
CA VAL A 18 1.41 -6.48 -12.81
C VAL A 18 2.20 -7.57 -13.55
N PRO A 19 2.75 -7.28 -14.74
CA PRO A 19 3.53 -8.24 -15.49
C PRO A 19 4.90 -8.47 -14.82
N GLU A 20 5.50 -9.63 -15.08
CA GLU A 20 6.71 -10.09 -14.38
C GLU A 20 7.90 -9.15 -14.54
N ASP A 21 8.08 -8.57 -15.73
CA ASP A 21 9.13 -7.61 -16.08
C ASP A 21 9.02 -6.29 -15.30
N LYS A 22 7.85 -5.97 -14.73
CA LYS A 22 7.63 -4.78 -13.91
C LYS A 22 7.63 -5.05 -12.40
N ARG A 23 7.71 -6.33 -11.98
CA ARG A 23 7.60 -6.71 -10.55
C ARG A 23 8.71 -6.12 -9.70
N GLU A 24 9.95 -6.12 -10.17
CA GLU A 24 11.09 -5.58 -9.42
C GLU A 24 10.89 -4.08 -9.16
N LYS A 25 10.52 -3.32 -10.20
CA LYS A 25 10.25 -1.88 -10.07
C LYS A 25 9.08 -1.60 -9.13
N VAL A 26 8.01 -2.39 -9.20
CA VAL A 26 6.89 -2.28 -8.26
C VAL A 26 7.35 -2.56 -6.83
N LEU A 27 8.08 -3.65 -6.61
CA LEU A 27 8.59 -4.04 -5.30
C LEU A 27 9.37 -2.87 -4.68
N MET A 28 10.31 -2.29 -5.42
CA MET A 28 11.10 -1.15 -4.95
C MET A 28 10.24 0.07 -4.63
N ALA A 29 9.25 0.38 -5.47
CA ALA A 29 8.43 1.59 -5.31
C ALA A 29 7.42 1.54 -4.16
N VAL A 30 6.93 0.35 -3.78
CA VAL A 30 5.83 0.24 -2.80
C VAL A 30 6.20 -0.46 -1.49
N THR A 31 7.41 -1.02 -1.36
CA THR A 31 7.81 -1.76 -0.13
C THR A 31 7.57 -0.97 1.15
N ASN A 32 8.09 0.26 1.22
CA ASN A 32 7.93 1.09 2.42
C ASN A 32 6.45 1.40 2.68
N LEU A 33 5.68 1.75 1.63
CA LEU A 33 4.26 2.05 1.75
C LEU A 33 3.45 0.83 2.23
N THR A 34 3.72 -0.35 1.70
CA THR A 34 3.04 -1.59 2.12
C THR A 34 3.38 -1.96 3.55
N TYR A 35 4.64 -1.83 3.96
CA TYR A 35 5.04 -2.03 5.36
C TYR A 35 4.29 -1.09 6.30
N GLU A 36 4.32 0.19 5.99
CA GLU A 36 3.66 1.25 6.73
C GLU A 36 2.13 1.09 6.81
N ARG A 37 1.52 0.64 5.71
CA ARG A 37 0.09 0.31 5.65
C ARG A 37 -0.24 -0.86 6.58
N ASN A 38 0.58 -1.90 6.61
CA ASN A 38 0.38 -3.05 7.49
C ASN A 38 0.65 -2.71 8.97
N GLN A 39 1.56 -1.78 9.28
CA GLN A 39 1.71 -1.26 10.64
C GLN A 39 0.43 -0.57 11.12
N ASN A 40 -0.27 0.17 10.25
CA ASN A 40 -1.56 0.77 10.60
C ASN A 40 -2.64 -0.30 10.86
N VAL A 41 -2.66 -1.41 10.12
CA VAL A 41 -3.56 -2.54 10.39
C VAL A 41 -3.31 -3.14 11.77
N ILE A 42 -2.04 -3.39 12.11
CA ILE A 42 -1.66 -3.91 13.43
C ILE A 42 -2.03 -2.92 14.54
N ALA A 43 -1.90 -1.61 14.29
CA ALA A 43 -2.34 -0.59 15.24
C ALA A 43 -3.87 -0.61 15.43
N LEU A 44 -4.63 -0.81 14.35
CA LEU A 44 -6.09 -0.88 14.39
C LEU A 44 -6.60 -2.00 15.31
N GLU A 45 -5.93 -3.16 15.31
CA GLU A 45 -6.25 -4.30 16.18
C GLU A 45 -6.15 -3.98 17.68
N LYS A 46 -5.35 -2.98 18.05
CA LYS A 46 -5.07 -2.61 19.45
C LYS A 46 -5.93 -1.45 19.96
N ILE A 47 -6.68 -0.79 19.07
CA ILE A 47 -7.48 0.39 19.42
C ILE A 47 -8.88 -0.05 19.84
N ASN A 48 -9.31 0.42 21.01
CA ASN A 48 -10.67 0.20 21.52
C ASN A 48 -11.63 1.36 21.19
N ASP A 49 -11.08 2.56 20.93
CA ASP A 49 -11.86 3.75 20.62
C ASP A 49 -12.31 3.80 19.16
N GLU A 50 -13.61 3.98 18.94
CA GLU A 50 -14.21 3.95 17.60
C GLU A 50 -13.86 5.16 16.73
N GLU A 51 -13.61 6.34 17.31
CA GLU A 51 -13.17 7.51 16.53
C GLU A 51 -11.71 7.35 16.07
N GLU A 52 -10.87 6.82 16.93
CA GLU A 52 -9.48 6.52 16.62
C GLU A 52 -9.37 5.41 15.57
N LYS A 53 -10.21 4.36 15.65
CA LYS A 53 -10.33 3.34 14.60
C LYS A 53 -10.63 3.97 13.24
N LYS A 54 -11.59 4.90 13.16
CA LYS A 54 -11.93 5.58 11.90
C LYS A 54 -10.74 6.35 11.33
N LYS A 55 -9.96 7.03 12.16
CA LYS A 55 -8.74 7.75 11.73
C LYS A 55 -7.69 6.79 11.18
N VAL A 56 -7.48 5.64 11.82
CA VAL A 56 -6.53 4.63 11.36
C VAL A 56 -7.01 3.96 10.07
N VAL A 57 -8.30 3.65 9.95
CA VAL A 57 -8.90 3.15 8.70
C VAL A 57 -8.68 4.15 7.55
N ALA A 58 -8.89 5.44 7.78
CA ALA A 58 -8.63 6.47 6.76
C ALA A 58 -7.16 6.44 6.29
N LYS A 59 -6.20 6.33 7.22
CA LYS A 59 -4.77 6.20 6.88
C LYS A 59 -4.44 4.91 6.11
N ILE A 60 -5.14 3.81 6.39
CA ILE A 60 -4.97 2.55 5.65
C ILE A 60 -5.47 2.74 4.21
N THR A 61 -6.65 3.33 4.04
CA THR A 61 -7.22 3.64 2.72
C THR A 61 -6.32 4.56 1.90
N GLU A 62 -5.82 5.63 2.50
CA GLU A 62 -4.90 6.57 1.85
C GLU A 62 -3.64 5.86 1.35
N LYS A 63 -3.03 4.99 2.16
CA LYS A 63 -1.88 4.20 1.72
C LYS A 63 -2.23 3.17 0.64
N ASP A 64 -3.40 2.54 0.73
CA ASP A 64 -3.88 1.64 -0.31
C ASP A 64 -4.04 2.36 -1.66
N GLU A 65 -4.54 3.60 -1.66
CA GLU A 65 -4.65 4.45 -2.85
C GLU A 65 -3.28 4.82 -3.40
N LEU A 66 -2.35 5.29 -2.54
CA LEU A 66 -0.98 5.62 -2.95
C LEU A 66 -0.22 4.43 -3.53
N ILE A 67 -0.36 3.24 -2.95
CA ILE A 67 0.25 2.01 -3.47
C ILE A 67 -0.30 1.71 -4.88
N LYS A 68 -1.63 1.78 -5.05
CA LYS A 68 -2.27 1.52 -6.35
C LYS A 68 -1.86 2.56 -7.39
N GLU A 69 -1.77 3.82 -7.01
CA GLU A 69 -1.32 4.90 -7.88
C GLU A 69 0.12 4.67 -8.36
N LYS A 70 1.06 4.39 -7.43
CA LYS A 70 2.45 4.11 -7.80
C LYS A 70 2.58 2.91 -8.73
N ILE A 71 1.84 1.84 -8.47
CA ILE A 71 1.82 0.67 -9.38
C ILE A 71 1.27 1.08 -10.74
N THR A 72 0.15 1.80 -10.78
CA THR A 72 -0.47 2.24 -12.04
C THR A 72 0.48 3.13 -12.85
N ASN A 73 1.18 4.07 -12.21
CA ASN A 73 2.18 4.93 -12.86
C ASN A 73 3.31 4.10 -13.50
N ILE A 74 3.81 3.07 -12.80
CA ILE A 74 4.79 2.11 -13.35
C ILE A 74 4.21 1.32 -14.54
N LEU A 75 2.95 0.90 -14.44
CA LEU A 75 2.27 0.16 -15.51
C LEU A 75 2.08 1.03 -16.76
N GLU A 76 1.79 2.32 -16.59
CA GLU A 76 1.60 3.31 -17.65
C GLU A 76 2.92 3.89 -18.18
N GLY A 77 4.06 3.58 -17.56
CA GLY A 77 5.37 4.13 -17.93
C GLY A 77 5.53 5.62 -17.56
N LYS A 78 4.68 6.12 -16.66
CA LYS A 78 4.81 7.46 -16.06
C LYS A 78 5.80 7.34 -14.90
N GLU A 79 7.07 7.60 -15.18
CA GLU A 79 8.11 7.53 -14.16
C GLU A 79 8.04 8.77 -13.27
N GLU A 80 7.73 8.58 -11.98
CA GLU A 80 8.11 9.53 -10.94
C GLU A 80 9.52 9.18 -10.48
N GLU A 81 10.41 10.18 -10.35
CA GLU A 81 11.71 10.00 -9.69
C GLU A 81 11.47 9.46 -8.27
N ILE A 82 11.88 8.22 -8.01
CA ILE A 82 11.85 7.64 -6.68
C ILE A 82 12.97 8.31 -5.88
N HIS A 83 12.64 9.34 -5.12
CA HIS A 83 13.54 9.92 -4.13
C HIS A 83 13.58 9.05 -2.87
N TYR A 84 14.79 8.60 -2.51
CA TYR A 84 15.06 7.90 -1.26
C TYR A 84 15.57 8.90 -0.22
N ASP A 85 14.85 9.07 0.88
CA ASP A 85 15.41 9.64 2.10
C ASP A 85 15.94 8.46 2.95
N PHE A 86 17.26 8.25 2.94
CA PHE A 86 17.96 7.31 3.83
C PHE A 86 18.35 8.00 5.15
#